data_AF-A0A432FIG4-F1
#
_entry.id   AF-A0A432FIG4-F1
#
_cell.length_a   1.000
_cell.length_b   1.000
_cell.length_c   1.000
_cell.angle_alpha   90.00
_cell.angle_beta   90.00
_cell.angle_gamma   90.00
#
_symmetry.space_group_name_H-M   'P 1'
#
loop_
_entity.id
_entity.type
_entity.pdbx_description
1 polymer ?
#
loop_
_entity_poly.entity_id
_entity_poly.type
_entity_poly.pdbx_seq_one_letter_code
_entity_poly.pdbx_strand_id
1 'polypeptide(L)'
;MRNTIFIILFSMILVSGSVLPATFAEHLSAGSGIGAGLAGVNLPGAWYAGENLKIGDYFKYKLCHESYKDCTEFWFSMWLEKEILDGPEEMFRFQVLVEDGNKVLKGHMDVGKIAPEPIGGTVSDNILRYASVYKSSIIWLSSFATADIDQPGKGPKAFSKVSWGKIANIGGEQIGAIGIETMTVPAGEYDTVVIGWKSGGITSHIYVVDEFPFPVKASTWVQVTAGVPPQEYRFSLHEYKENVSSSPFAGFTDTGETKKDAGCITNYKLVKIFENTNTNSMVINIQYGPEKPRIGCDIEWVINFKKAFSTDLWENQVHYDILKVNLIDGQTIPIASAAEDEGYDKFFSTSGQVHRYWLMQGDPGLQKFAVIVHGTGPVYSVPNPEKFGYVILDIDLQSKKPVSGSLETLIPTPTESEISIPSWIKNNAGWWAGGLIDDASFVSGIQWLISNGVITIPPTEQATESDNVIPSWIKNNAGWWSDGSIPDNAFVSGLQWLISNGIITIS
;
A
#
# COMPACT_ATOMS: atom_id res chain seq x y z
N MET A 1 -1.99 55.06 -52.66
CA MET A 1 -1.04 54.79 -51.56
C MET A 1 -1.88 54.67 -50.28
N ARG A 2 -2.58 53.58 -49.97
CA ARG A 2 -2.23 52.17 -49.74
C ARG A 2 -1.28 51.98 -48.55
N ASN A 3 -1.82 52.18 -47.34
CA ASN A 3 -1.23 51.67 -46.11
C ASN A 3 -1.61 50.20 -45.98
N THR A 4 -0.60 49.35 -46.13
CA THR A 4 -0.69 47.90 -46.06
C THR A 4 -0.76 47.49 -44.59
N ILE A 5 -1.88 46.91 -44.16
CA ILE A 5 -2.00 46.26 -42.86
C ILE A 5 -1.29 44.90 -42.96
N PHE A 6 -0.18 44.75 -42.25
CA PHE A 6 0.52 43.47 -42.09
C PHE A 6 -0.27 42.62 -41.07
N ILE A 7 -1.05 41.65 -41.55
CA ILE A 7 -1.65 40.61 -40.72
C ILE A 7 -0.63 39.47 -40.66
N ILE A 8 0.04 39.32 -39.52
CA ILE A 8 0.85 38.14 -39.24
C ILE A 8 -0.10 37.04 -38.77
N LEU A 9 -0.47 36.14 -39.68
CA LEU A 9 -1.11 34.87 -39.35
C LEU A 9 -0.06 33.99 -38.66
N PHE A 10 -0.11 33.93 -37.33
CA PHE A 10 0.60 32.92 -36.56
C PHE A 10 -0.10 31.57 -36.83
N SER A 11 0.41 30.82 -37.81
CA SER A 11 0.05 29.42 -37.98
C SER A 11 0.68 28.66 -36.80
N MET A 12 -0.10 28.49 -35.73
CA MET A 12 0.19 27.44 -34.76
C MET A 12 -0.01 26.11 -35.47
N ILE A 13 1.10 25.52 -35.92
CA ILE A 13 1.15 24.09 -36.18
C ILE A 13 0.97 23.43 -34.81
N LEU A 14 -0.26 23.04 -34.50
CA LEU A 14 -0.56 22.05 -33.49
C LEU A 14 0.10 20.75 -33.94
N VAL A 15 1.37 20.57 -33.56
CA VAL A 15 1.95 19.24 -33.47
C VAL A 15 1.26 18.60 -32.27
N SER A 16 0.11 17.97 -32.51
CA SER A 16 -0.45 16.99 -31.60
C SER A 16 0.50 15.79 -31.61
N GLY A 17 1.61 15.92 -30.87
CA GLY A 17 2.41 14.80 -30.44
C GLY A 17 1.58 14.03 -29.44
N SER A 18 0.74 13.13 -29.94
CA SER A 18 0.22 12.03 -29.15
C SER A 18 1.43 11.24 -28.66
N VAL A 19 1.88 11.52 -27.45
CA VAL A 19 2.75 10.62 -26.70
C VAL A 19 1.84 9.46 -26.32
N LEU A 20 1.73 8.50 -27.23
CA LEU A 20 1.16 7.21 -26.87
C LEU A 20 2.04 6.68 -25.74
N PRO A 21 1.51 6.38 -24.54
CA PRO A 21 2.28 5.62 -23.57
C PRO A 21 2.73 4.35 -24.29
N ALA A 22 4.02 4.01 -24.19
CA ALA A 22 4.55 2.79 -24.77
C ALA A 22 3.66 1.63 -24.32
N THR A 23 2.84 1.14 -25.25
CA THR A 23 1.89 0.07 -25.01
C THR A 23 2.71 -1.19 -24.80
N PHE A 24 2.85 -1.62 -23.54
CA PHE A 24 3.31 -2.97 -23.21
C PHE A 24 2.21 -3.96 -23.60
N ALA A 25 2.17 -4.28 -24.89
CA ALA A 25 1.52 -5.46 -25.40
C ALA A 25 2.57 -6.30 -26.14
N GLU A 26 3.60 -6.73 -25.42
CA GLU A 26 4.47 -7.81 -25.89
C GLU A 26 3.93 -9.12 -25.35
N HIS A 27 3.50 -9.96 -26.29
CA HIS A 27 3.05 -11.32 -26.07
C HIS A 27 4.21 -12.15 -25.51
N LEU A 28 4.16 -12.46 -24.20
CA LEU A 28 5.06 -13.41 -23.54
C LEU A 28 5.07 -14.74 -24.31
N SER A 29 6.21 -15.08 -24.92
CA SER A 29 6.36 -16.31 -25.73
C SER A 29 6.93 -17.49 -24.93
N ALA A 30 7.29 -17.32 -23.66
CA ALA A 30 7.73 -18.42 -22.81
C ALA A 30 6.54 -19.27 -22.35
N GLY A 31 6.63 -20.58 -22.58
CA GLY A 31 5.52 -21.54 -22.50
C GLY A 31 4.67 -21.46 -21.22
N SER A 32 3.36 -21.31 -21.40
CA SER A 32 2.34 -21.27 -20.33
C SER A 32 2.09 -22.62 -19.63
N GLY A 33 3.08 -23.53 -19.64
CA GLY A 33 2.82 -24.97 -19.58
C GLY A 33 3.70 -25.79 -18.65
N ILE A 34 4.38 -25.21 -17.65
CA ILE A 34 5.28 -26.01 -16.81
C ILE A 34 4.70 -26.21 -15.42
N GLY A 35 4.09 -27.38 -15.21
CA GLY A 35 3.97 -28.00 -13.89
C GLY A 35 5.25 -28.77 -13.56
N ALA A 36 5.67 -28.73 -12.30
CA ALA A 36 6.59 -29.59 -11.52
C ALA A 36 7.67 -30.50 -12.20
N GLY A 37 8.11 -30.31 -13.45
CA GLY A 37 9.06 -31.23 -14.07
C GLY A 37 9.67 -30.89 -15.43
N LEU A 38 9.50 -29.67 -15.98
CA LEU A 38 10.11 -29.29 -17.28
C LEU A 38 11.06 -28.09 -17.21
N ALA A 39 11.56 -27.72 -16.03
CA ALA A 39 12.62 -26.73 -15.93
C ALA A 39 13.99 -27.35 -16.27
N GLY A 40 15.01 -26.50 -16.43
CA GLY A 40 16.33 -26.86 -16.91
C GLY A 40 16.48 -26.54 -18.39
N VAL A 41 17.31 -25.54 -18.71
CA VAL A 41 17.63 -25.18 -20.10
C VAL A 41 19.00 -25.72 -20.47
N ASN A 42 19.20 -26.01 -21.77
CA ASN A 42 20.48 -26.45 -22.28
C ASN A 42 21.42 -25.25 -22.51
N LEU A 43 21.78 -24.57 -21.42
CA LEU A 43 22.76 -23.48 -21.38
C LEU A 43 23.81 -23.84 -20.32
N PRO A 44 25.12 -23.83 -20.66
CA PRO A 44 26.16 -23.93 -19.64
C PRO A 44 26.15 -22.68 -18.75
N GLY A 45 26.69 -22.80 -17.54
CA GLY A 45 26.71 -21.70 -16.58
C GLY A 45 25.73 -21.88 -15.44
N ALA A 46 25.81 -20.96 -14.49
CA ALA A 46 25.03 -20.92 -13.27
C ALA A 46 24.92 -19.46 -12.85
N TRP A 47 23.85 -19.14 -12.14
CA TRP A 47 23.64 -17.78 -11.68
C TRP A 47 23.43 -17.74 -10.17
N TYR A 48 23.76 -16.60 -9.57
CA TYR A 48 23.36 -16.24 -8.22
C TYR A 48 23.12 -14.75 -8.08
N ALA A 49 22.32 -14.38 -7.08
CA ALA A 49 22.05 -12.98 -6.82
C ALA A 49 23.31 -12.27 -6.30
N GLY A 50 23.78 -11.27 -7.03
CA GLY A 50 25.04 -10.55 -6.76
C GLY A 50 26.24 -11.04 -7.57
N GLU A 51 26.05 -11.89 -8.57
CA GLU A 51 27.12 -12.37 -9.45
C GLU A 51 27.87 -11.24 -10.15
N ASN A 52 29.20 -11.23 -10.03
CA ASN A 52 30.07 -10.18 -10.59
C ASN A 52 29.77 -8.74 -10.12
N LEU A 53 29.07 -8.56 -9.01
CA LEU A 53 28.81 -7.23 -8.45
C LEU A 53 30.12 -6.55 -8.03
N LYS A 54 30.34 -5.31 -8.48
CA LYS A 54 31.58 -4.55 -8.24
C LYS A 54 31.30 -3.15 -7.70
N ILE A 55 32.27 -2.63 -6.94
CA ILE A 55 32.27 -1.24 -6.52
C ILE A 55 32.22 -0.34 -7.75
N GLY A 56 31.30 0.63 -7.72
CA GLY A 56 31.03 1.54 -8.82
C GLY A 56 29.87 1.12 -9.71
N ASP A 57 29.28 -0.07 -9.53
CA ASP A 57 28.10 -0.48 -10.28
C ASP A 57 26.89 0.36 -9.86
N TYR A 58 26.20 0.89 -10.87
CA TYR A 58 24.98 1.68 -10.73
C TYR A 58 23.84 1.01 -11.48
N PHE A 59 22.68 0.92 -10.82
CA PHE A 59 21.46 0.35 -11.37
C PHE A 59 20.31 1.32 -11.15
N LYS A 60 19.46 1.52 -12.16
CA LYS A 60 18.18 2.19 -12.05
C LYS A 60 17.07 1.24 -12.49
N TYR A 61 16.09 1.02 -11.61
CA TYR A 61 14.92 0.22 -11.89
C TYR A 61 13.66 1.08 -11.86
N LYS A 62 12.73 0.78 -12.77
CA LYS A 62 11.30 1.08 -12.55
C LYS A 62 10.70 -0.17 -11.91
N LEU A 63 10.10 -0.06 -10.73
CA LEU A 63 9.53 -1.23 -10.05
C LEU A 63 8.20 -0.95 -9.36
N CYS A 64 7.47 -2.01 -9.06
CA CYS A 64 6.34 -2.02 -8.17
C CYS A 64 6.24 -3.35 -7.41
N HIS A 65 5.50 -3.35 -6.30
CA HIS A 65 5.20 -4.55 -5.51
C HIS A 65 3.81 -4.44 -4.87
N GLU A 66 3.07 -5.53 -4.76
CA GLU A 66 1.69 -5.59 -4.28
C GLU A 66 1.56 -5.02 -2.87
N SER A 67 2.41 -5.46 -1.96
CA SER A 67 2.46 -4.95 -0.58
C SER A 67 2.86 -3.48 -0.45
N TYR A 68 3.22 -2.81 -1.55
CA TYR A 68 3.51 -1.38 -1.59
C TYR A 68 2.63 -0.67 -2.61
N LYS A 69 1.59 0.02 -2.12
CA LYS A 69 0.66 0.79 -2.94
C LYS A 69 0.05 -0.02 -4.11
N ASP A 70 -0.31 -1.28 -3.88
CA ASP A 70 -0.98 -2.16 -4.86
C ASP A 70 -0.22 -2.27 -6.20
N CYS A 71 1.11 -2.36 -6.15
CA CYS A 71 1.98 -2.33 -7.32
C CYS A 71 1.89 -1.02 -8.14
N THR A 72 1.76 0.13 -7.46
CA THR A 72 2.06 1.44 -8.06
C THR A 72 3.57 1.57 -8.31
N GLU A 73 3.96 2.09 -9.47
CA GLU A 73 5.36 2.09 -9.88
C GLU A 73 6.15 3.29 -9.32
N PHE A 74 7.39 3.03 -8.94
CA PHE A 74 8.34 4.06 -8.53
C PHE A 74 9.73 3.77 -9.11
N TRP A 75 10.61 4.77 -9.06
CA TRP A 75 12.01 4.62 -9.45
C TRP A 75 12.86 4.27 -8.24
N PHE A 76 13.73 3.27 -8.41
CA PHE A 76 14.71 2.87 -7.41
C PHE A 76 16.07 2.79 -8.07
N SER A 77 16.95 3.67 -7.65
CA SER A 77 18.33 3.69 -8.10
C SER A 77 19.24 3.27 -6.96
N MET A 78 20.21 2.43 -7.24
CA MET A 78 21.22 2.01 -6.28
C MET A 78 22.61 2.06 -6.90
N TRP A 79 23.57 2.58 -6.14
CA TRP A 79 24.98 2.70 -6.54
C TRP A 79 25.86 2.05 -5.48
N LEU A 80 26.65 1.06 -5.86
CA LEU A 80 27.56 0.38 -4.94
C LEU A 80 28.77 1.28 -4.68
N GLU A 81 28.75 1.99 -3.54
CA GLU A 81 29.75 3.01 -3.20
C GLU A 81 31.09 2.36 -2.80
N LYS A 82 31.02 1.36 -1.92
CA LYS A 82 32.21 0.79 -1.27
C LYS A 82 31.89 -0.50 -0.53
N GLU A 83 32.96 -1.15 -0.12
CA GLU A 83 32.93 -2.14 0.95
C GLU A 83 32.98 -1.47 2.32
N ILE A 84 32.33 -2.10 3.28
CA ILE A 84 32.35 -1.71 4.68
C ILE A 84 32.67 -2.94 5.53
N LEU A 85 33.29 -2.70 6.68
CA LEU A 85 33.58 -3.71 7.68
C LEU A 85 32.80 -3.35 8.94
N ASP A 86 31.90 -4.23 9.38
CA ASP A 86 31.21 -4.09 10.67
C ASP A 86 31.42 -5.38 11.48
N GLY A 87 32.25 -5.29 12.51
CA GLY A 87 32.72 -6.46 13.24
C GLY A 87 33.49 -7.45 12.33
N PRO A 88 33.16 -8.76 12.33
CA PRO A 88 33.83 -9.76 11.51
C PRO A 88 33.26 -9.89 10.09
N GLU A 89 32.19 -9.18 9.76
CA GLU A 89 31.51 -9.32 8.46
C GLU A 89 31.89 -8.19 7.50
N GLU A 90 32.31 -8.60 6.30
CA GLU A 90 32.48 -7.68 5.18
C GLU A 90 31.16 -7.53 4.42
N MET A 91 30.75 -6.28 4.20
CA MET A 91 29.50 -5.94 3.55
C MET A 91 29.73 -4.94 2.41
N PHE A 92 28.70 -4.74 1.61
CA PHE A 92 28.64 -3.71 0.57
C PHE A 92 27.69 -2.60 1.01
N ARG A 93 28.06 -1.34 0.75
CA ARG A 93 27.17 -0.19 0.95
C ARG A 93 26.62 0.32 -0.37
N PHE A 94 25.32 0.17 -0.56
CA PHE A 94 24.60 0.87 -1.62
C PHE A 94 24.13 2.23 -1.13
N GLN A 95 24.48 3.28 -1.88
CA GLN A 95 23.71 4.52 -1.84
C GLN A 95 22.44 4.32 -2.66
N VAL A 96 21.32 4.82 -2.17
CA VAL A 96 19.99 4.60 -2.76
C VAL A 96 19.30 5.95 -3.00
N LEU A 97 18.67 6.08 -4.15
CA LEU A 97 17.76 7.16 -4.49
C LEU A 97 16.42 6.57 -4.91
N VAL A 98 15.35 7.02 -4.26
CA VAL A 98 13.97 6.65 -4.60
C VAL A 98 13.24 7.88 -5.14
N GLU A 99 12.55 7.71 -6.27
CA GLU A 99 11.63 8.72 -6.83
C GLU A 99 10.23 8.08 -6.91
N ASP A 100 9.33 8.48 -6.01
CA ASP A 100 7.96 7.93 -5.83
C ASP A 100 6.95 9.08 -5.85
N GLY A 101 6.35 9.33 -7.02
CA GLY A 101 5.52 10.51 -7.27
C GLY A 101 6.31 11.80 -7.02
N ASN A 102 5.80 12.65 -6.12
CA ASN A 102 6.46 13.89 -5.70
C ASN A 102 7.57 13.70 -4.64
N LYS A 103 7.86 12.45 -4.23
CA LYS A 103 8.88 12.15 -3.22
C LYS A 103 10.19 11.77 -3.89
N VAL A 104 11.26 12.46 -3.51
CA VAL A 104 12.65 12.07 -3.79
C VAL A 104 13.34 11.81 -2.46
N LEU A 105 13.82 10.59 -2.24
CA LEU A 105 14.44 10.18 -0.97
C LEU A 105 15.85 9.66 -1.24
N LYS A 106 16.83 10.19 -0.50
CA LYS A 106 18.19 9.65 -0.50
C LYS A 106 18.41 8.86 0.78
N GLY A 107 19.12 7.76 0.67
CA GLY A 107 19.50 6.93 1.80
C GLY A 107 20.59 5.96 1.43
N HIS A 108 20.85 5.02 2.31
CA HIS A 108 21.73 3.90 2.03
C HIS A 108 21.15 2.60 2.58
N MET A 109 21.61 1.49 2.02
CA MET A 109 21.40 0.16 2.55
C MET A 109 22.72 -0.61 2.51
N ASP A 110 23.06 -1.25 3.62
CA ASP A 110 24.18 -2.18 3.65
C ASP A 110 23.68 -3.58 3.37
N VAL A 111 24.42 -4.32 2.57
CA VAL A 111 24.04 -5.63 2.07
C VAL A 111 25.16 -6.65 2.22
N GLY A 112 24.80 -7.92 2.39
CA GLY A 112 25.76 -9.01 2.49
C GLY A 112 26.52 -9.27 1.18
N LYS A 113 27.73 -9.83 1.26
CA LYS A 113 28.52 -10.24 0.08
C LYS A 113 28.12 -11.62 -0.48
N ILE A 114 27.57 -12.51 0.35
CA ILE A 114 27.10 -13.85 -0.10
C ILE A 114 25.82 -13.74 -0.93
N ALA A 115 24.94 -12.84 -0.51
CA ALA A 115 23.76 -12.42 -1.22
C ALA A 115 23.55 -10.94 -0.86
N PRO A 116 23.43 -10.03 -1.84
CA PRO A 116 23.17 -8.61 -1.61
C PRO A 116 21.78 -8.29 -1.04
N GLU A 117 21.40 -8.96 0.05
CA GLU A 117 20.20 -8.68 0.85
C GLU A 117 20.46 -7.54 1.84
N PRO A 118 19.50 -6.62 2.04
CA PRO A 118 19.62 -5.56 3.05
C PRO A 118 19.71 -6.12 4.46
N ILE A 119 20.64 -5.58 5.25
CA ILE A 119 20.85 -5.94 6.65
C ILE A 119 20.03 -5.01 7.54
N GLY A 120 19.23 -5.59 8.43
CA GLY A 120 18.35 -4.82 9.31
C GLY A 120 19.16 -3.89 10.23
N GLY A 121 18.67 -2.67 10.44
CA GLY A 121 19.30 -1.68 11.33
C GLY A 121 20.41 -0.83 10.70
N THR A 122 20.92 -1.21 9.52
CA THR A 122 21.89 -0.40 8.76
C THR A 122 21.24 0.39 7.61
N VAL A 123 20.02 0.02 7.23
CA VAL A 123 19.23 0.73 6.22
C VAL A 123 18.74 2.06 6.78
N SER A 124 18.84 3.14 5.99
CA SER A 124 18.28 4.44 6.37
C SER A 124 16.76 4.37 6.58
N ASP A 125 16.27 4.86 7.71
CA ASP A 125 14.85 4.77 8.11
C ASP A 125 13.87 5.28 7.03
N ASN A 126 14.23 6.35 6.34
CA ASN A 126 13.40 6.97 5.30
C ASN A 126 13.23 6.10 4.05
N ILE A 127 14.14 5.15 3.79
CA ILE A 127 14.06 4.24 2.65
C ILE A 127 13.74 2.79 3.05
N LEU A 128 13.54 2.50 4.33
CA LEU A 128 13.38 1.14 4.86
C LEU A 128 12.29 0.33 4.14
N ARG A 129 11.14 0.94 3.86
CA ARG A 129 10.04 0.29 3.12
C ARG A 129 10.45 -0.11 1.69
N TYR A 130 11.22 0.73 1.01
CA TYR A 130 11.70 0.45 -0.34
C TYR A 130 12.81 -0.60 -0.35
N ALA A 131 13.66 -0.63 0.67
CA ALA A 131 14.62 -1.72 0.85
C ALA A 131 13.92 -3.07 1.08
N SER A 132 12.80 -3.09 1.81
CA SER A 132 11.95 -4.29 1.92
C SER A 132 11.39 -4.73 0.57
N VAL A 133 10.94 -3.77 -0.28
CA VAL A 133 10.48 -4.08 -1.65
C VAL A 133 11.62 -4.63 -2.49
N TYR A 134 12.82 -4.04 -2.45
CA TYR A 134 14.01 -4.57 -3.12
C TYR A 134 14.29 -6.02 -2.67
N LYS A 135 14.21 -6.26 -1.35
CA LYS A 135 14.40 -7.60 -0.75
C LYS A 135 13.40 -8.64 -1.29
N SER A 136 12.13 -8.27 -1.39
CA SER A 136 11.06 -9.17 -1.84
C SER A 136 10.84 -9.21 -3.36
N SER A 137 11.66 -8.50 -4.15
CA SER A 137 11.57 -8.49 -5.62
C SER A 137 12.93 -8.74 -6.28
N ILE A 138 13.76 -7.71 -6.45
CA ILE A 138 15.01 -7.74 -7.23
C ILE A 138 15.96 -8.83 -6.73
N ILE A 139 16.14 -8.94 -5.40
CA ILE A 139 17.07 -9.91 -4.81
C ILE A 139 16.40 -11.22 -4.36
N TRP A 140 15.08 -11.37 -4.51
CA TRP A 140 14.32 -12.48 -3.91
C TRP A 140 14.87 -13.88 -4.26
N LEU A 141 15.43 -14.04 -5.47
CA LEU A 141 16.07 -15.27 -5.93
C LEU A 141 17.28 -15.71 -5.09
N SER A 142 17.86 -14.84 -4.23
CA SER A 142 18.88 -15.20 -3.24
C SER A 142 18.43 -16.32 -2.30
N SER A 143 17.11 -16.46 -2.09
CA SER A 143 16.52 -17.56 -1.32
C SER A 143 16.89 -18.94 -1.89
N PHE A 144 17.18 -19.00 -3.19
CA PHE A 144 17.57 -20.20 -3.90
C PHE A 144 19.04 -20.15 -4.31
N ALA A 145 19.50 -19.05 -4.89
CA ALA A 145 20.80 -18.93 -5.54
C ALA A 145 21.67 -17.83 -4.90
N THR A 146 22.67 -18.25 -4.13
CA THR A 146 23.65 -17.37 -3.46
C THR A 146 25.04 -17.55 -4.04
N ALA A 147 25.98 -16.68 -3.68
CA ALA A 147 27.39 -16.96 -3.90
C ALA A 147 27.78 -18.29 -3.24
N ASP A 148 28.84 -18.91 -3.76
CA ASP A 148 29.33 -20.19 -3.25
C ASP A 148 29.85 -20.02 -1.83
N ILE A 149 29.33 -20.87 -0.94
CA ILE A 149 29.76 -20.99 0.44
C ILE A 149 29.75 -22.47 0.80
N ASP A 150 30.63 -22.88 1.71
CA ASP A 150 30.77 -24.27 2.17
C ASP A 150 29.60 -24.67 3.10
N GLN A 151 28.38 -24.59 2.57
CA GLN A 151 27.13 -24.95 3.23
C GLN A 151 26.23 -25.73 2.26
N PRO A 152 25.74 -26.91 2.65
CA PRO A 152 24.84 -27.70 1.81
C PRO A 152 23.60 -26.92 1.36
N GLY A 153 23.28 -27.00 0.06
CA GLY A 153 22.09 -26.37 -0.53
C GLY A 153 22.26 -24.91 -0.96
N LYS A 154 23.35 -24.26 -0.56
CA LYS A 154 23.73 -22.91 -0.98
C LYS A 154 24.56 -22.93 -2.27
N GLY A 155 24.91 -21.75 -2.75
CA GLY A 155 25.73 -21.56 -3.95
C GLY A 155 24.94 -21.37 -5.25
N PRO A 156 25.67 -21.10 -6.35
CA PRO A 156 25.08 -20.79 -7.64
C PRO A 156 24.19 -21.90 -8.18
N LYS A 157 23.17 -21.53 -8.94
CA LYS A 157 22.24 -22.49 -9.55
C LYS A 157 22.48 -22.59 -11.04
N ALA A 158 22.95 -23.77 -11.45
CA ALA A 158 23.09 -24.10 -12.86
C ALA A 158 21.76 -23.99 -13.59
N PHE A 159 21.78 -23.38 -14.78
CA PHE A 159 20.59 -23.21 -15.61
C PHE A 159 20.03 -24.55 -16.11
N SER A 160 20.86 -25.59 -16.18
CA SER A 160 20.47 -26.94 -16.54
C SER A 160 19.76 -27.72 -15.43
N LYS A 161 19.73 -27.21 -14.18
CA LYS A 161 19.02 -27.88 -13.09
C LYS A 161 17.51 -27.86 -13.34
N VAL A 162 16.91 -29.04 -13.28
CA VAL A 162 15.46 -29.24 -13.43
C VAL A 162 14.62 -28.63 -12.29
N SER A 163 15.28 -28.17 -11.23
CA SER A 163 14.68 -27.39 -10.15
C SER A 163 15.76 -26.64 -9.38
N TRP A 164 15.50 -25.38 -9.07
CA TRP A 164 16.29 -24.56 -8.16
C TRP A 164 15.79 -24.65 -6.71
N GLY A 165 14.54 -25.09 -6.52
CA GLY A 165 13.92 -25.28 -5.22
C GLY A 165 12.39 -25.38 -5.31
N LYS A 166 11.75 -25.30 -4.14
CA LYS A 166 10.29 -25.24 -4.00
C LYS A 166 9.88 -24.01 -3.19
N ILE A 167 8.77 -23.41 -3.57
CA ILE A 167 8.22 -22.22 -2.92
C ILE A 167 7.12 -22.66 -1.95
N ALA A 168 7.44 -22.77 -0.66
CA ALA A 168 6.58 -23.41 0.34
C ALA A 168 5.24 -22.69 0.57
N ASN A 169 5.23 -21.36 0.58
CA ASN A 169 4.03 -20.54 0.86
C ASN A 169 2.94 -20.63 -0.21
N ILE A 170 3.24 -21.14 -1.41
CA ILE A 170 2.27 -21.28 -2.52
C ILE A 170 1.99 -22.75 -2.87
N GLY A 171 2.15 -23.66 -1.90
CA GLY A 171 1.85 -25.08 -2.11
C GLY A 171 3.04 -25.91 -2.61
N GLY A 172 4.27 -25.39 -2.50
CA GLY A 172 5.48 -26.12 -2.85
C GLY A 172 5.76 -26.17 -4.36
N GLU A 173 5.24 -25.20 -5.11
CA GLU A 173 5.51 -25.03 -6.54
C GLU A 173 7.01 -24.98 -6.82
N GLN A 174 7.42 -25.62 -7.92
CA GLN A 174 8.83 -25.67 -8.30
C GLN A 174 9.23 -24.40 -9.03
N ILE A 175 10.44 -23.93 -8.74
CA ILE A 175 11.10 -22.84 -9.45
C ILE A 175 12.32 -23.37 -10.21
N GLY A 176 12.58 -22.83 -11.40
CA GLY A 176 13.77 -23.14 -12.19
C GLY A 176 13.80 -22.39 -13.52
N ALA A 177 14.85 -22.64 -14.32
CA ALA A 177 14.97 -22.08 -15.66
C ALA A 177 13.98 -22.75 -16.62
N ILE A 178 13.09 -21.98 -17.25
CA ILE A 178 12.02 -22.48 -18.10
C ILE A 178 12.20 -22.14 -19.59
N GLY A 179 13.17 -21.29 -19.92
CA GLY A 179 13.44 -20.86 -21.28
C GLY A 179 14.64 -19.94 -21.37
N ILE A 180 15.03 -19.65 -22.61
CA ILE A 180 16.04 -18.66 -22.95
C ILE A 180 15.36 -17.68 -23.91
N GLU A 181 15.50 -16.40 -23.65
CA GLU A 181 14.83 -15.34 -24.41
C GLU A 181 15.75 -14.13 -24.51
N THR A 182 15.89 -13.56 -25.70
CA THR A 182 16.54 -12.25 -25.86
C THR A 182 15.55 -11.19 -25.40
N MET A 183 15.87 -10.46 -24.34
CA MET A 183 15.00 -9.49 -23.72
C MET A 183 15.53 -8.07 -23.94
N THR A 184 14.66 -7.19 -24.44
CA THR A 184 14.96 -5.76 -24.54
C THR A 184 14.36 -5.03 -23.34
N VAL A 185 15.19 -4.27 -22.64
CA VAL A 185 14.81 -3.32 -21.59
C VAL A 185 15.45 -1.95 -21.90
N PRO A 186 15.04 -0.85 -21.25
CA PRO A 186 15.63 0.45 -21.55
C PRO A 186 17.15 0.53 -21.33
N ALA A 187 17.71 -0.31 -20.45
CA ALA A 187 19.16 -0.41 -20.25
C ALA A 187 19.92 -1.11 -21.40
N GLY A 188 19.23 -1.87 -22.26
CA GLY A 188 19.87 -2.61 -23.35
C GLY A 188 19.13 -3.89 -23.74
N GLU A 189 19.75 -4.63 -24.66
CA GLU A 189 19.33 -5.96 -25.08
C GLU A 189 20.21 -7.01 -24.38
N TYR A 190 19.58 -8.06 -23.85
CA TYR A 190 20.25 -9.09 -23.07
C TYR A 190 19.79 -10.48 -23.51
N ASP A 191 20.72 -11.42 -23.62
CA ASP A 191 20.39 -12.85 -23.70
C ASP A 191 20.08 -13.36 -22.30
N THR A 192 18.79 -13.60 -22.02
CA THR A 192 18.31 -13.91 -20.68
C THR A 192 17.92 -15.37 -20.54
N VAL A 193 18.08 -15.90 -19.32
CA VAL A 193 17.43 -17.12 -18.88
C VAL A 193 16.17 -16.74 -18.12
N VAL A 194 15.04 -17.32 -18.53
CA VAL A 194 13.75 -17.10 -17.88
C VAL A 194 13.62 -18.06 -16.71
N ILE A 195 13.62 -17.52 -15.50
CA ILE A 195 13.29 -18.25 -14.28
C ILE A 195 11.79 -18.14 -14.04
N GLY A 196 11.10 -19.26 -13.85
CA GLY A 196 9.66 -19.27 -13.71
C GLY A 196 9.10 -20.30 -12.75
N TRP A 197 7.88 -20.01 -12.30
CA TRP A 197 7.03 -20.85 -11.46
C TRP A 197 5.57 -20.47 -11.68
N LYS A 198 4.64 -21.35 -11.29
CA LYS A 198 3.20 -21.07 -11.38
C LYS A 198 2.69 -20.46 -10.08
N SER A 199 1.87 -19.41 -10.19
CA SER A 199 1.15 -18.82 -9.06
C SER A 199 -0.19 -18.24 -9.52
N GLY A 200 -1.26 -18.47 -8.76
CA GLY A 200 -2.59 -17.93 -9.07
C GLY A 200 -3.15 -18.39 -10.43
N GLY A 201 -2.66 -19.51 -10.96
CA GLY A 201 -3.03 -20.00 -12.30
C GLY A 201 -2.20 -19.42 -13.45
N ILE A 202 -1.30 -18.47 -13.19
CA ILE A 202 -0.46 -17.80 -14.19
C ILE A 202 1.02 -18.17 -13.95
N THR A 203 1.85 -18.16 -14.98
CA THR A 203 3.30 -18.33 -14.84
C THR A 203 3.96 -16.97 -14.53
N SER A 204 4.67 -16.91 -13.41
CA SER A 204 5.54 -15.79 -13.04
C SER A 204 6.90 -15.93 -13.75
N HIS A 205 7.47 -14.81 -14.19
CA HIS A 205 8.76 -14.78 -14.88
C HIS A 205 9.73 -13.77 -14.24
N ILE A 206 10.98 -14.20 -14.06
CA ILE A 206 12.13 -13.35 -13.75
C ILE A 206 13.21 -13.64 -14.79
N TYR A 207 13.78 -12.59 -15.37
CA TYR A 207 14.78 -12.68 -16.44
C TYR A 207 16.16 -12.38 -15.87
N VAL A 208 17.02 -13.41 -15.79
CA VAL A 208 18.41 -13.30 -15.31
C VAL A 208 19.38 -13.38 -16.48
N VAL A 209 20.57 -12.83 -16.31
CA VAL A 209 21.65 -12.84 -17.29
C VAL A 209 22.86 -13.49 -16.63
N ASP A 210 23.48 -14.43 -17.32
CA ASP A 210 24.70 -15.07 -16.86
C ASP A 210 25.80 -14.02 -16.63
N GLU A 211 26.61 -14.18 -15.58
CA GLU A 211 27.69 -13.25 -15.24
C GLU A 211 27.22 -11.80 -14.94
N PHE A 212 25.94 -11.60 -14.62
CA PHE A 212 25.35 -10.29 -14.33
C PHE A 212 24.66 -10.23 -12.94
N PRO A 213 24.81 -9.14 -12.15
CA PRO A 213 24.49 -9.17 -10.72
C PRO A 213 23.02 -9.39 -10.36
N PHE A 214 22.10 -8.77 -11.10
CA PHE A 214 20.69 -8.70 -10.74
C PHE A 214 19.81 -9.00 -11.95
N PRO A 215 18.58 -9.52 -11.76
CA PRO A 215 17.67 -9.71 -12.87
C PRO A 215 17.37 -8.39 -13.60
N VAL A 216 17.19 -8.47 -14.92
CA VAL A 216 16.96 -7.29 -15.77
C VAL A 216 15.48 -6.95 -15.90
N LYS A 217 14.58 -7.92 -15.69
CA LYS A 217 13.13 -7.76 -15.79
C LYS A 217 12.42 -8.83 -14.95
N ALA A 218 11.23 -8.51 -14.44
CA ALA A 218 10.35 -9.50 -13.85
C ALA A 218 8.88 -9.10 -14.00
N SER A 219 8.00 -10.10 -14.03
CA SER A 219 6.55 -9.95 -13.89
C SER A 219 5.99 -11.18 -13.19
N THR A 220 5.53 -11.02 -11.96
CA THR A 220 5.11 -12.11 -11.07
C THR A 220 3.70 -11.89 -10.51
N TRP A 221 3.06 -12.96 -10.07
CA TRP A 221 1.65 -12.98 -9.68
C TRP A 221 1.44 -13.54 -8.29
N VAL A 222 0.50 -12.97 -7.56
CA VAL A 222 0.11 -13.44 -6.23
C VAL A 222 -0.65 -14.77 -6.34
N GLN A 223 -0.38 -15.68 -5.42
CA GLN A 223 -1.17 -16.90 -5.29
C GLN A 223 -2.57 -16.56 -4.78
N VAL A 224 -3.59 -16.87 -5.59
CA VAL A 224 -5.01 -16.72 -5.21
C VAL A 224 -5.76 -18.04 -5.34
N THR A 225 -6.79 -18.23 -4.51
CA THR A 225 -7.70 -19.39 -4.58
C THR A 225 -8.86 -19.16 -5.54
N ALA A 226 -9.20 -17.90 -5.82
CA ALA A 226 -10.23 -17.48 -6.77
C ALA A 226 -10.01 -16.03 -7.22
N GLY A 227 -10.63 -15.63 -8.33
CA GLY A 227 -10.53 -14.27 -8.87
C GLY A 227 -9.33 -14.05 -9.79
N VAL A 228 -9.05 -12.79 -10.09
CA VAL A 228 -7.90 -12.38 -10.91
C VAL A 228 -6.71 -12.21 -9.96
N PRO A 229 -5.59 -12.94 -10.14
CA PRO A 229 -4.41 -12.76 -9.31
C PRO A 229 -3.84 -11.34 -9.49
N PRO A 230 -3.62 -10.59 -8.40
CA PRO A 230 -2.87 -9.34 -8.46
C PRO A 230 -1.44 -9.57 -8.97
N GLN A 231 -0.87 -8.54 -9.61
CA GLN A 231 0.55 -8.47 -9.87
C GLN A 231 1.28 -8.43 -8.52
N GLU A 232 2.14 -9.40 -8.21
CA GLU A 232 2.90 -9.45 -6.97
C GLU A 232 4.07 -8.46 -7.02
N TYR A 233 4.91 -8.52 -8.04
CA TYR A 233 5.87 -7.47 -8.36
C TYR A 233 6.19 -7.45 -9.84
N ARG A 234 6.62 -6.28 -10.29
CA ARG A 234 7.12 -6.06 -11.65
C ARG A 234 8.29 -5.10 -11.57
N PHE A 235 9.34 -5.36 -12.34
CA PHE A 235 10.42 -4.41 -12.51
C PHE A 235 11.06 -4.52 -13.88
N SER A 236 11.72 -3.43 -14.29
CA SER A 236 12.54 -3.36 -15.51
C SER A 236 13.78 -2.53 -15.23
N LEU A 237 14.95 -3.06 -15.60
CA LEU A 237 16.23 -2.38 -15.54
C LEU A 237 16.24 -1.26 -16.60
N HIS A 238 16.34 -0.04 -16.11
CA HIS A 238 16.26 1.16 -16.93
C HIS A 238 17.64 1.71 -17.29
N GLU A 239 18.59 1.61 -16.38
CA GLU A 239 19.96 2.08 -16.59
C GLU A 239 20.93 1.18 -15.81
N TYR A 240 22.06 0.84 -16.45
CA TYR A 240 23.19 0.19 -15.81
C TYR A 240 24.48 0.88 -16.24
N LYS A 241 25.34 1.18 -15.27
CA LYS A 241 26.67 1.77 -15.51
C LYS A 241 27.69 1.13 -14.59
N GLU A 242 28.83 0.77 -15.14
CA GLU A 242 29.97 0.26 -14.39
C GLU A 242 30.93 1.40 -14.01
N ASN A 243 31.78 1.18 -13.00
CA ASN A 243 32.90 2.05 -12.65
C ASN A 243 32.52 3.51 -12.33
N VAL A 244 31.31 3.75 -11.82
CA VAL A 244 30.89 5.08 -11.37
C VAL A 244 31.67 5.44 -10.11
N SER A 245 32.53 6.46 -10.21
CA SER A 245 33.51 6.82 -9.17
C SER A 245 33.05 7.91 -8.19
N SER A 246 31.90 8.54 -8.46
CA SER A 246 31.32 9.58 -7.60
C SER A 246 29.82 9.43 -7.53
N SER A 247 29.21 9.85 -6.41
CA SER A 247 27.77 9.68 -6.19
C SER A 247 26.93 10.24 -7.34
N PRO A 248 26.14 9.41 -8.03
CA PRO A 248 25.24 9.87 -9.10
C PRO A 248 24.05 10.68 -8.55
N PHE A 249 23.90 10.76 -7.22
CA PHE A 249 22.75 11.37 -6.57
C PHE A 249 22.99 12.81 -6.07
N ALA A 250 24.16 13.38 -6.33
CA ALA A 250 24.55 14.71 -5.84
C ALA A 250 23.59 15.84 -6.30
N GLY A 251 22.99 15.71 -7.49
CA GLY A 251 22.06 16.70 -8.04
C GLY A 251 20.62 16.63 -7.50
N PHE A 252 20.29 15.64 -6.68
CA PHE A 252 18.92 15.44 -6.19
C PHE A 252 18.71 16.13 -4.84
N THR A 253 17.54 16.77 -4.68
CA THR A 253 17.10 17.34 -3.41
C THR A 253 16.30 16.30 -2.64
N ASP A 254 16.67 16.03 -1.38
CA ASP A 254 15.95 15.06 -0.53
C ASP A 254 14.68 15.69 0.05
N THR A 255 13.52 15.20 -0.39
CA THR A 255 12.21 15.60 0.14
C THR A 255 11.88 14.96 1.50
N GLY A 256 12.64 13.95 1.92
CA GLY A 256 12.53 13.33 3.24
C GLY A 256 13.15 14.19 4.35
N GLU A 257 14.15 15.02 4.05
CA GLU A 257 14.72 15.96 5.03
C GLU A 257 13.68 17.00 5.46
N THR A 258 12.89 17.54 4.52
CA THR A 258 11.79 18.45 4.82
C THR A 258 10.67 17.80 5.65
N LYS A 259 10.54 16.47 5.65
CA LYS A 259 9.61 15.75 6.55
C LYS A 259 10.08 15.69 8.00
N LYS A 260 11.39 15.60 8.25
CA LYS A 260 11.93 15.55 9.63
C LYS A 260 11.55 16.82 10.40
N ASP A 261 11.56 17.96 9.72
CA ASP A 261 11.19 19.25 10.30
C ASP A 261 9.67 19.40 10.52
N ALA A 262 8.83 18.63 9.81
CA ALA A 262 7.38 18.66 9.96
C ALA A 262 6.90 18.02 11.28
N GLY A 263 7.75 17.20 11.92
CA GLY A 263 7.44 16.51 13.18
C GLY A 263 6.30 15.52 13.02
N CYS A 264 6.35 14.65 12.00
CA CYS A 264 5.30 13.70 11.69
C CYS A 264 5.05 12.72 12.84
N ILE A 265 3.77 12.42 13.07
CA ILE A 265 3.34 11.43 14.06
C ILE A 265 3.57 10.05 13.43
N THR A 266 4.36 9.19 14.06
CA THR A 266 4.70 7.86 13.54
C THR A 266 3.97 6.72 14.25
N ASN A 267 3.47 6.96 15.46
CA ASN A 267 2.68 6.01 16.24
C ASN A 267 1.28 6.58 16.44
N TYR A 268 0.30 6.01 15.75
CA TYR A 268 -1.09 6.43 15.81
C TYR A 268 -2.00 5.23 15.59
N LYS A 269 -3.25 5.35 16.07
CA LYS A 269 -4.33 4.45 15.68
C LYS A 269 -4.98 4.99 14.42
N LEU A 270 -5.38 4.09 13.53
CA LEU A 270 -6.14 4.47 12.35
C LEU A 270 -7.58 4.81 12.76
N VAL A 271 -8.07 5.95 12.28
CA VAL A 271 -9.49 6.32 12.32
C VAL A 271 -10.20 5.45 11.29
N LYS A 272 -11.32 4.84 11.66
CA LYS A 272 -12.09 3.94 10.78
C LYS A 272 -13.43 4.58 10.41
N ILE A 273 -13.74 4.58 9.12
CA ILE A 273 -14.99 5.05 8.53
C ILE A 273 -15.53 3.92 7.68
N PHE A 274 -16.80 3.57 7.87
CA PHE A 274 -17.45 2.49 7.15
C PHE A 274 -18.76 3.00 6.59
N GLU A 275 -18.76 3.34 5.31
CA GLU A 275 -19.87 4.07 4.69
C GLU A 275 -20.25 3.48 3.34
N ASN A 276 -21.52 3.63 2.98
CA ASN A 276 -21.94 3.43 1.61
C ASN A 276 -21.47 4.61 0.76
N THR A 277 -21.10 4.33 -0.49
CA THR A 277 -21.01 5.37 -1.51
C THR A 277 -22.34 6.13 -1.62
N ASN A 278 -22.29 7.40 -2.02
CA ASN A 278 -23.48 8.24 -2.23
C ASN A 278 -24.52 7.64 -3.21
N THR A 279 -24.11 6.72 -4.07
CA THR A 279 -24.96 5.98 -5.02
C THR A 279 -25.39 4.61 -4.50
N ASN A 280 -24.95 4.21 -3.30
CA ASN A 280 -25.11 2.87 -2.71
C ASN A 280 -24.61 1.72 -3.60
N SER A 281 -23.68 2.01 -4.52
CA SER A 281 -23.15 1.02 -5.47
C SER A 281 -22.13 0.07 -4.82
N MET A 282 -21.52 0.52 -3.72
CA MET A 282 -20.47 -0.13 -2.96
C MET A 282 -20.44 0.35 -1.50
N VAL A 283 -19.87 -0.47 -0.63
CA VAL A 283 -19.50 -0.12 0.75
C VAL A 283 -17.99 0.08 0.81
N ILE A 284 -17.52 1.16 1.44
CA ILE A 284 -16.09 1.46 1.57
C ILE A 284 -15.72 1.50 3.06
N ASN A 285 -14.79 0.63 3.45
CA ASN A 285 -14.11 0.72 4.73
C ASN A 285 -12.82 1.53 4.54
N ILE A 286 -12.84 2.77 4.98
CA ILE A 286 -11.74 3.72 4.91
C ILE A 286 -11.10 3.75 6.29
N GLN A 287 -9.82 3.44 6.38
CA GLN A 287 -9.03 3.71 7.57
C GLN A 287 -7.95 4.71 7.21
N TYR A 288 -7.78 5.76 8.02
CA TYR A 288 -6.72 6.73 7.79
C TYR A 288 -5.99 7.09 9.07
N GLY A 289 -4.75 7.55 8.95
CA GLY A 289 -4.00 8.02 10.09
C GLY A 289 -2.79 8.88 9.73
N PRO A 290 -2.28 9.66 10.70
CA PRO A 290 -2.86 9.92 12.02
C PRO A 290 -4.20 10.70 11.93
N GLU A 291 -5.01 10.68 13.00
CA GLU A 291 -6.32 11.37 13.06
C GLU A 291 -6.23 12.86 12.75
N LYS A 292 -5.17 13.52 13.23
CA LYS A 292 -4.87 14.92 12.99
C LYS A 292 -3.50 15.07 12.30
N PRO A 293 -3.42 14.78 10.98
CA PRO A 293 -2.17 14.76 10.26
C PRO A 293 -1.61 16.17 10.08
N ARG A 294 -0.27 16.28 10.07
CA ARG A 294 0.42 17.56 9.89
C ARG A 294 0.68 17.83 8.42
N ILE A 295 0.58 19.10 8.02
CA ILE A 295 1.08 19.54 6.72
C ILE A 295 2.57 19.18 6.59
N GLY A 296 2.95 18.64 5.44
CA GLY A 296 4.29 18.09 5.20
C GLY A 296 4.47 16.63 5.62
N CYS A 297 3.44 15.97 6.16
CA CYS A 297 3.46 14.56 6.52
C CYS A 297 2.51 13.75 5.63
N ASP A 298 2.77 12.44 5.54
CA ASP A 298 1.87 11.53 4.84
C ASP A 298 0.63 11.25 5.69
N ILE A 299 -0.54 11.22 5.05
CA ILE A 299 -1.70 10.50 5.56
C ILE A 299 -1.59 9.07 5.03
N GLU A 300 -1.60 8.10 5.93
CA GLU A 300 -1.77 6.69 5.63
C GLU A 300 -3.24 6.39 5.36
N TRP A 301 -3.51 5.63 4.30
CA TRP A 301 -4.84 5.21 3.88
C TRP A 301 -4.85 3.70 3.72
N VAL A 302 -5.76 3.03 4.42
CA VAL A 302 -6.10 1.62 4.21
C VAL A 302 -7.55 1.58 3.74
N ILE A 303 -7.78 1.30 2.47
CA ILE A 303 -9.10 1.37 1.85
C ILE A 303 -9.51 -0.02 1.38
N ASN A 304 -10.72 -0.40 1.76
CA ASN A 304 -11.26 -1.73 1.56
C ASN A 304 -12.61 -1.59 0.85
N PHE A 305 -12.63 -1.93 -0.43
CA PHE A 305 -13.80 -1.86 -1.30
C PHE A 305 -14.62 -3.16 -1.19
N LYS A 306 -15.87 -3.02 -0.76
CA LYS A 306 -16.78 -4.14 -0.52
C LYS A 306 -18.00 -4.04 -1.44
N LYS A 307 -18.58 -5.20 -1.75
CA LYS A 307 -19.80 -5.27 -2.57
C LYS A 307 -20.97 -4.59 -1.85
N ALA A 308 -21.88 -4.00 -2.63
CA ALA A 308 -23.15 -3.53 -2.09
C ALA A 308 -23.87 -4.67 -1.34
N PHE A 309 -24.42 -4.37 -0.18
CA PHE A 309 -25.15 -5.31 0.67
C PHE A 309 -24.33 -6.50 1.23
N SER A 310 -22.99 -6.44 1.17
CA SER A 310 -22.14 -7.44 1.82
C SER A 310 -20.89 -6.81 2.41
N THR A 311 -20.67 -7.00 3.70
CA THR A 311 -19.47 -6.51 4.40
C THR A 311 -18.27 -7.46 4.25
N ASP A 312 -18.54 -8.70 3.83
CA ASP A 312 -17.53 -9.77 3.82
C ASP A 312 -16.91 -9.94 2.43
N LEU A 313 -17.66 -9.62 1.38
CA LEU A 313 -17.23 -9.79 -0.01
C LEU A 313 -16.53 -8.55 -0.56
N TRP A 314 -15.32 -8.78 -1.06
CA TRP A 314 -14.51 -7.78 -1.75
C TRP A 314 -15.07 -7.45 -3.14
N GLU A 315 -14.95 -6.18 -3.53
CA GLU A 315 -15.13 -5.74 -4.90
C GLU A 315 -13.74 -5.66 -5.57
N ASN A 316 -13.57 -6.32 -6.72
CA ASN A 316 -12.28 -6.45 -7.38
C ASN A 316 -12.17 -5.50 -8.58
N GLN A 317 -10.95 -5.25 -9.03
CA GLN A 317 -10.64 -4.41 -10.20
C GLN A 317 -11.28 -3.01 -10.09
N VAL A 318 -11.03 -2.33 -8.97
CA VAL A 318 -11.62 -1.04 -8.63
C VAL A 318 -10.75 0.09 -9.15
N HIS A 319 -11.36 1.02 -9.89
CA HIS A 319 -10.74 2.27 -10.31
C HIS A 319 -11.16 3.37 -9.33
N TYR A 320 -10.21 4.02 -8.66
CA TYR A 320 -10.50 4.93 -7.55
C TYR A 320 -9.51 6.09 -7.44
N ASP A 321 -9.85 7.08 -6.62
CA ASP A 321 -8.93 8.15 -6.22
C ASP A 321 -9.24 8.63 -4.79
N ILE A 322 -8.28 9.35 -4.19
CA ILE A 322 -8.43 10.07 -2.93
C ILE A 322 -8.28 11.55 -3.27
N LEU A 323 -9.35 12.29 -3.08
CA LEU A 323 -9.44 13.69 -3.45
C LEU A 323 -9.53 14.57 -2.22
N LYS A 324 -8.93 15.75 -2.29
CA LYS A 324 -9.30 16.88 -1.45
C LYS A 324 -10.35 17.67 -2.20
N VAL A 325 -11.45 18.04 -1.55
CA VAL A 325 -12.63 18.60 -2.23
C VAL A 325 -13.17 19.84 -1.54
N ASN A 326 -13.81 20.70 -2.32
CA ASN A 326 -14.71 21.73 -1.82
C ASN A 326 -16.16 21.34 -2.11
N LEU A 327 -17.07 21.71 -1.20
CA LEU A 327 -18.50 21.63 -1.44
C LEU A 327 -19.03 23.02 -1.76
N ILE A 328 -19.34 23.26 -3.03
CA ILE A 328 -19.93 24.51 -3.51
C ILE A 328 -21.31 24.16 -4.09
N ASP A 329 -22.36 24.76 -3.55
CA ASP A 329 -23.75 24.55 -4.01
C ASP A 329 -24.19 23.07 -4.07
N GLY A 330 -23.66 22.25 -3.15
CA GLY A 330 -23.94 20.80 -3.11
C GLY A 330 -23.16 19.97 -4.13
N GLN A 331 -22.28 20.58 -4.93
CA GLN A 331 -21.36 19.87 -5.82
C GLN A 331 -20.01 19.63 -5.14
N THR A 332 -19.51 18.40 -5.27
CA THR A 332 -18.16 18.00 -4.85
C THR A 332 -17.16 18.39 -5.93
N ILE A 333 -16.35 19.40 -5.68
CA ILE A 333 -15.35 19.92 -6.62
C ILE A 333 -13.96 19.49 -6.14
N PRO A 334 -13.22 18.68 -6.93
CA PRO A 334 -11.84 18.32 -6.61
C PRO A 334 -10.93 19.56 -6.62
N ILE A 335 -10.06 19.68 -5.61
CA ILE A 335 -9.02 20.72 -5.54
C ILE A 335 -7.61 20.15 -5.48
N ALA A 336 -7.46 18.87 -5.12
CA ALA A 336 -6.22 18.10 -5.25
C ALA A 336 -6.57 16.62 -5.40
N SER A 337 -5.72 15.88 -6.13
CA SER A 337 -5.86 14.45 -6.37
C SER A 337 -4.59 13.73 -5.96
N ALA A 338 -4.74 12.67 -5.15
CA ALA A 338 -3.63 11.81 -4.81
C ALA A 338 -3.06 11.10 -6.05
N ALA A 339 -3.92 10.71 -7.01
CA ALA A 339 -3.51 10.11 -8.28
C ALA A 339 -2.68 11.07 -9.11
N GLU A 340 -3.16 12.30 -9.28
CA GLU A 340 -2.47 13.31 -10.07
C GLU A 340 -1.10 13.67 -9.46
N ASP A 341 -1.02 13.79 -8.13
CA ASP A 341 0.24 14.00 -7.41
C ASP A 341 1.27 12.88 -7.61
N GLU A 342 0.80 11.67 -7.92
CA GLU A 342 1.64 10.51 -8.24
C GLU A 342 1.80 10.27 -9.76
N GLY A 343 1.23 11.14 -10.60
CA GLY A 343 1.34 11.09 -12.06
C GLY A 343 0.35 10.14 -12.74
N TYR A 344 -0.76 9.81 -12.08
CA TYR A 344 -1.83 8.94 -12.58
C TYR A 344 -3.14 9.71 -12.78
N ASP A 345 -3.97 9.28 -13.72
CA ASP A 345 -5.33 9.81 -13.91
C ASP A 345 -6.27 9.35 -12.79
N LYS A 346 -6.08 8.12 -12.33
CA LYS A 346 -6.73 7.47 -11.20
C LYS A 346 -5.90 6.26 -10.77
N PHE A 347 -6.15 5.77 -9.56
CA PHE A 347 -5.58 4.51 -9.08
C PHE A 347 -6.40 3.30 -9.49
N PHE A 348 -5.77 2.14 -9.39
CA PHE A 348 -6.38 0.85 -9.66
C PHE A 348 -6.00 -0.15 -8.56
N SER A 349 -6.97 -0.92 -8.07
CA SER A 349 -6.74 -2.06 -7.19
C SER A 349 -7.37 -3.33 -7.76
N THR A 350 -6.55 -4.35 -8.00
CA THR A 350 -7.03 -5.66 -8.48
C THR A 350 -7.90 -6.35 -7.42
N SER A 351 -7.51 -6.28 -6.15
CA SER A 351 -8.11 -7.01 -5.03
C SER A 351 -9.21 -6.23 -4.29
N GLY A 352 -9.32 -4.92 -4.54
CA GLY A 352 -10.19 -4.05 -3.75
C GLY A 352 -9.65 -3.70 -2.36
N GLN A 353 -8.44 -4.13 -2.05
CA GLN A 353 -7.72 -3.77 -0.83
C GLN A 353 -6.59 -2.82 -1.23
N VAL A 354 -6.41 -1.77 -0.45
CA VAL A 354 -5.48 -0.68 -0.73
C VAL A 354 -4.74 -0.31 0.52
N HIS A 355 -3.42 -0.14 0.42
CA HIS A 355 -2.61 0.48 1.47
C HIS A 355 -1.64 1.51 0.87
N ARG A 356 -1.90 2.79 1.12
CA ARG A 356 -1.23 3.90 0.44
C ARG A 356 -0.98 5.11 1.34
N TYR A 357 -0.19 6.05 0.84
CA TYR A 357 0.27 7.23 1.58
C TYR A 357 0.19 8.48 0.71
N TRP A 358 -0.48 9.52 1.18
CA TRP A 358 -0.59 10.78 0.45
C TRP A 358 0.05 11.93 1.24
N LEU A 359 1.05 12.60 0.66
CA LEU A 359 1.77 13.70 1.29
C LEU A 359 0.90 14.95 1.35
N MET A 360 0.56 15.39 2.57
CA MET A 360 -0.30 16.56 2.74
C MET A 360 0.44 17.87 2.53
N GLN A 361 -0.14 18.70 1.67
CA GLN A 361 0.31 20.06 1.38
C GLN A 361 -0.85 21.05 1.51
N GLY A 362 -0.52 22.34 1.48
CA GLY A 362 -1.48 23.44 1.62
C GLY A 362 -1.72 23.86 3.06
N ASP A 363 -2.89 24.45 3.29
CA ASP A 363 -3.21 25.09 4.57
C ASP A 363 -3.78 24.11 5.61
N PRO A 364 -3.50 24.34 6.91
CA PRO A 364 -4.07 23.57 8.01
C PRO A 364 -5.56 23.87 8.22
N GLY A 365 -6.17 23.15 9.15
CA GLY A 365 -7.58 23.24 9.55
C GLY A 365 -8.43 22.10 9.01
N LEU A 366 -9.74 22.20 9.23
CA LEU A 366 -10.71 21.21 8.78
C LEU A 366 -10.82 21.21 7.25
N GLN A 367 -10.45 20.09 6.63
CA GLN A 367 -10.51 19.91 5.18
C GLN A 367 -11.44 18.75 4.83
N LYS A 368 -12.11 18.85 3.67
CA LYS A 368 -12.95 17.77 3.14
C LYS A 368 -12.17 16.91 2.17
N PHE A 369 -12.33 15.61 2.32
CA PHE A 369 -11.79 14.59 1.44
C PHE A 369 -12.92 13.78 0.82
N ALA A 370 -12.66 13.18 -0.33
CA ALA A 370 -13.52 12.19 -0.94
C ALA A 370 -12.70 10.98 -1.37
N VAL A 371 -13.09 9.78 -0.95
CA VAL A 371 -12.66 8.54 -1.61
C VAL A 371 -13.68 8.29 -2.72
N ILE A 372 -13.24 8.43 -3.96
CA ILE A 372 -14.09 8.31 -5.15
C ILE A 372 -13.80 7.00 -5.86
N VAL A 373 -14.86 6.31 -6.29
CA VAL A 373 -14.81 5.15 -7.17
C VAL A 373 -15.29 5.59 -8.55
N HIS A 374 -14.44 5.42 -9.55
CA HIS A 374 -14.77 5.70 -10.95
C HIS A 374 -15.53 4.55 -11.61
N GLY A 375 -15.41 3.34 -11.05
CA GLY A 375 -16.12 2.14 -11.46
C GLY A 375 -15.25 0.89 -11.30
N THR A 376 -15.66 -0.23 -11.90
CA THR A 376 -14.92 -1.50 -11.86
C THR A 376 -14.66 -2.06 -13.25
N GLY A 377 -13.59 -2.84 -13.40
CA GLY A 377 -13.21 -3.49 -14.66
C GLY A 377 -11.70 -3.53 -14.86
N PRO A 378 -11.19 -4.26 -15.86
CA PRO A 378 -9.74 -4.38 -16.10
C PRO A 378 -9.00 -3.03 -16.11
N VAL A 379 -7.75 -3.01 -15.63
CA VAL A 379 -6.95 -1.79 -15.45
C VAL A 379 -6.86 -0.90 -16.70
N TYR A 380 -6.77 -1.49 -17.90
CA TYR A 380 -6.66 -0.77 -19.17
C TYR A 380 -7.99 -0.67 -19.94
N SER A 381 -9.11 -0.82 -19.24
CA SER A 381 -10.44 -0.69 -19.81
C SER A 381 -11.17 0.52 -19.24
N VAL A 382 -12.19 0.98 -19.96
CA VAL A 382 -13.13 1.97 -19.41
C VAL A 382 -13.89 1.29 -18.26
N PRO A 383 -13.82 1.79 -17.02
CA PRO A 383 -14.49 1.17 -15.89
C PRO A 383 -16.01 1.24 -16.06
N ASN A 384 -16.72 0.21 -15.57
CA ASN A 384 -18.18 0.20 -15.53
C ASN A 384 -18.69 1.32 -14.61
N PRO A 385 -19.39 2.33 -15.15
CA PRO A 385 -19.85 3.48 -14.37
C PRO A 385 -21.02 3.15 -13.42
N GLU A 386 -21.65 1.98 -13.52
CA GLU A 386 -22.70 1.54 -12.56
C GLU A 386 -22.17 1.44 -11.12
N LYS A 387 -20.85 1.28 -10.98
CA LYS A 387 -20.14 1.24 -9.69
C LYS A 387 -19.58 2.59 -9.27
N PHE A 388 -19.88 3.66 -10.00
CA PHE A 388 -19.48 5.00 -9.63
C PHE A 388 -20.09 5.40 -8.28
N GLY A 389 -19.33 6.11 -7.46
CA GLY A 389 -19.80 6.69 -6.20
C GLY A 389 -18.63 7.20 -5.35
N TYR A 390 -18.93 7.91 -4.27
CA TYR A 390 -17.91 8.42 -3.36
C TYR A 390 -18.38 8.44 -1.90
N VAL A 391 -17.41 8.49 -0.98
CA VAL A 391 -17.62 8.77 0.45
C VAL A 391 -16.87 10.05 0.79
N ILE A 392 -17.55 11.01 1.43
CA ILE A 392 -16.96 12.24 1.93
C ILE A 392 -16.59 12.07 3.40
N LEU A 393 -15.44 12.61 3.78
CA LEU A 393 -14.98 12.65 5.16
C LEU A 393 -14.27 13.98 5.46
N ASP A 394 -14.28 14.36 6.73
CA ASP A 394 -13.61 15.55 7.21
C ASP A 394 -12.35 15.15 8.00
N ILE A 395 -11.23 15.80 7.71
CA ILE A 395 -9.95 15.57 8.41
C ILE A 395 -9.38 16.94 8.83
N ASP A 396 -9.03 17.06 10.11
CA ASP A 396 -8.43 18.28 10.67
C ASP A 396 -6.90 18.24 10.51
N LEU A 397 -6.37 19.05 9.59
CA LEU A 397 -4.94 19.12 9.29
C LEU A 397 -4.24 20.08 10.26
N GLN A 398 -3.19 19.61 10.92
CA GLN A 398 -2.36 20.44 11.80
C GLN A 398 -1.30 21.22 11.00
N SER A 399 -0.94 22.41 11.51
CA SER A 399 0.23 23.15 11.04
C SER A 399 1.52 22.34 11.23
N LYS A 400 2.55 22.65 10.43
CA LYS A 400 3.92 22.18 10.68
C LYS A 400 4.36 22.56 12.10
N LYS A 401 5.12 21.69 12.78
CA LYS A 401 5.69 22.03 14.09
C LYS A 401 6.62 23.24 13.93
N PRO A 402 6.50 24.30 14.75
CA PRO A 402 7.45 25.40 14.72
C PRO A 402 8.83 24.92 15.18
N VAL A 403 9.86 25.27 14.43
CA VAL A 403 11.26 25.05 14.80
C VAL A 403 11.71 26.22 15.68
N SER A 404 11.57 26.09 17.01
CA SER A 404 12.48 26.72 17.98
C SER A 404 12.19 26.22 19.38
N GLY A 405 13.25 25.93 20.14
CA GLY A 405 13.20 25.19 21.40
C GLY A 405 12.44 25.89 22.53
N SER A 406 11.62 25.11 23.19
CA SER A 406 11.31 25.26 24.61
C SER A 406 10.89 23.90 25.14
N LEU A 407 11.64 23.41 26.13
CA LEU A 407 11.26 22.29 26.97
C LEU A 407 9.91 22.60 27.62
N GLU A 408 8.83 21.99 27.13
CA GLU A 408 7.65 21.78 27.97
C GLU A 408 7.61 20.32 28.37
N THR A 409 8.01 20.15 29.61
CA THR A 409 7.93 18.98 30.47
C THR A 409 6.58 18.29 30.29
N LEU A 410 6.60 17.11 29.70
CA LEU A 410 5.48 16.17 29.67
C LEU A 410 5.16 15.76 31.11
N ILE A 411 4.17 16.42 31.72
CA ILE A 411 3.46 15.86 32.86
C ILE A 411 2.31 15.04 32.25
N PRO A 412 2.25 13.71 32.44
CA PRO A 412 1.12 12.93 31.99
C PRO A 412 -0.08 13.28 32.89
N THR A 413 -1.04 14.04 32.36
CA THR A 413 -2.39 14.12 32.93
C THR A 413 -3.11 12.82 32.58
N PRO A 414 -3.72 12.12 33.56
CA PRO A 414 -4.41 10.86 33.28
C PRO A 414 -5.67 11.15 32.46
N THR A 415 -5.71 10.60 31.25
CA THR A 415 -6.84 10.69 30.33
C THR A 415 -8.06 10.01 30.96
N GLU A 416 -9.14 10.78 31.11
CA GLU A 416 -10.47 10.28 31.45
C GLU A 416 -10.93 9.33 30.32
N SER A 417 -11.47 8.17 30.68
CA SER A 417 -11.88 7.12 29.72
C SER A 417 -12.99 7.64 28.80
N GLU A 418 -12.67 7.87 27.53
CA GLU A 418 -13.62 8.38 26.53
C GLU A 418 -14.72 7.37 26.22
N ILE A 419 -15.96 7.83 26.34
CA ILE A 419 -17.16 7.15 25.85
C ILE A 419 -17.28 7.41 24.35
N SER A 420 -17.31 6.35 23.53
CA SER A 420 -17.50 6.47 22.08
C SER A 420 -18.63 5.54 21.63
N ILE A 421 -19.73 6.13 21.15
CA ILE A 421 -20.87 5.42 20.57
C ILE A 421 -21.16 6.00 19.18
N PRO A 422 -21.09 5.21 18.10
CA PRO A 422 -21.46 5.67 16.77
C PRO A 422 -22.93 6.10 16.70
N SER A 423 -23.22 7.21 16.01
CA SER A 423 -24.56 7.79 15.92
C SER A 423 -25.60 6.85 15.30
N TRP A 424 -25.20 5.94 14.40
CA TRP A 424 -26.12 4.98 13.78
C TRP A 424 -26.71 3.96 14.78
N ILE A 425 -26.05 3.73 15.91
CA ILE A 425 -26.57 2.89 17.00
C ILE A 425 -27.87 3.47 17.57
N LYS A 426 -28.08 4.79 17.45
CA LYS A 426 -29.32 5.46 17.87
C LYS A 426 -30.54 4.89 17.16
N ASN A 427 -30.44 4.53 15.88
CA ASN A 427 -31.54 3.92 15.13
C ASN A 427 -31.94 2.56 15.73
N ASN A 428 -30.95 1.73 16.11
CA ASN A 428 -31.21 0.43 16.74
C ASN A 428 -31.82 0.58 18.14
N ALA A 429 -31.36 1.57 18.92
CA ALA A 429 -31.96 1.91 20.21
C ALA A 429 -33.41 2.40 20.07
N GLY A 430 -33.71 3.19 19.05
CA GLY A 430 -35.07 3.62 18.71
C GLY A 430 -35.98 2.46 18.32
N TRP A 431 -35.49 1.54 17.47
CA TRP A 431 -36.22 0.34 17.08
C TRP A 431 -36.46 -0.61 18.26
N TRP A 432 -35.49 -0.75 19.17
CA TRP A 432 -35.67 -1.51 20.41
C TRP A 432 -36.71 -0.87 21.33
N ALA A 433 -36.62 0.44 21.57
CA ALA A 433 -37.59 1.17 22.38
C ALA A 433 -39.01 1.11 21.81
N GLY A 434 -39.14 1.16 20.47
CA GLY A 434 -40.40 1.02 19.74
C GLY A 434 -40.95 -0.41 19.64
N GLY A 435 -40.24 -1.42 20.18
CA GLY A 435 -40.66 -2.83 20.17
C GLY A 435 -40.50 -3.53 18.82
N LEU A 436 -39.80 -2.93 17.86
CA LEU A 436 -39.47 -3.53 16.56
C LEU A 436 -38.30 -4.53 16.67
N ILE A 437 -37.43 -4.34 17.66
CA ILE A 437 -36.37 -5.27 18.05
C ILE A 437 -36.71 -5.82 19.44
N ASP A 438 -36.61 -7.13 19.60
CA ASP A 438 -36.77 -7.79 20.91
C ASP A 438 -35.53 -7.61 21.81
N ASP A 439 -35.72 -7.81 23.10
CA ASP A 439 -34.69 -7.56 24.11
C ASP A 439 -33.42 -8.43 23.91
N ALA A 440 -33.57 -9.68 23.47
CA ALA A 440 -32.43 -10.58 23.26
C ALA A 440 -31.61 -10.18 22.02
N SER A 441 -32.29 -9.77 20.94
CA SER A 441 -31.66 -9.25 19.73
C SER A 441 -30.88 -7.96 19.99
N PHE A 442 -31.44 -7.05 20.79
CA PHE A 442 -30.76 -5.80 21.17
C PHE A 442 -29.53 -6.05 22.04
N VAL A 443 -29.66 -6.88 23.08
CA VAL A 443 -28.54 -7.25 23.98
C VAL A 443 -27.39 -7.88 23.21
N SER A 444 -27.69 -8.85 22.34
CA SER A 444 -26.68 -9.53 21.50
C SER A 444 -25.97 -8.55 20.57
N GLY A 445 -26.71 -7.59 20.00
CA GLY A 445 -26.15 -6.51 19.19
C GLY A 445 -25.17 -5.64 19.97
N ILE A 446 -25.55 -5.16 21.16
CA ILE A 446 -24.68 -4.33 22.00
C ILE A 446 -23.45 -5.12 22.48
N GLN A 447 -23.59 -6.39 22.86
CA GLN A 447 -22.46 -7.24 23.22
C GLN A 447 -21.45 -7.33 22.09
N TRP A 448 -21.92 -7.61 20.87
CA TRP A 448 -21.05 -7.67 19.70
C TRP A 448 -20.34 -6.34 19.45
N LEU A 449 -21.05 -5.22 19.60
CA LEU A 449 -20.51 -3.87 19.39
C LEU A 449 -19.42 -3.53 20.41
N ILE A 450 -19.59 -3.94 21.67
CA ILE A 450 -18.58 -3.73 22.71
C ILE A 450 -17.37 -4.63 22.46
N SER A 451 -17.57 -5.94 22.24
CA SER A 451 -16.48 -6.90 22.00
C SER A 451 -15.67 -6.61 20.74
N ASN A 452 -16.28 -6.00 19.71
CA ASN A 452 -15.57 -5.60 18.48
C ASN A 452 -15.02 -4.16 18.53
N GLY A 453 -15.09 -3.50 19.68
CA GLY A 453 -14.57 -2.14 19.89
C GLY A 453 -15.31 -1.06 19.10
N VAL A 454 -16.55 -1.32 18.70
CA VAL A 454 -17.44 -0.37 18.01
C VAL A 454 -18.06 0.60 19.02
N ILE A 455 -18.41 0.11 20.21
CA ILE A 455 -18.80 0.92 21.37
C ILE A 455 -17.71 0.81 22.43
N THR A 456 -17.18 1.94 22.89
CA THR A 456 -16.28 1.98 24.05
C THR A 456 -17.05 2.49 25.26
N ILE A 457 -17.15 1.65 26.28
CA ILE A 457 -17.73 2.00 27.58
C ILE A 457 -16.62 2.01 28.65
N PRO A 458 -16.79 2.79 29.73
CA PRO A 458 -15.85 2.74 30.85
C PRO A 458 -15.80 1.32 31.46
N PRO A 459 -14.64 0.92 32.02
CA PRO A 459 -14.50 -0.38 32.68
C PRO A 459 -15.63 -0.59 33.69
N THR A 460 -16.36 -1.70 33.54
CA THR A 460 -17.55 -2.00 34.34
C THR A 460 -17.43 -3.43 34.84
N GLU A 461 -17.58 -3.63 36.15
CA GLU A 461 -17.56 -4.97 36.75
C GLU A 461 -18.79 -5.76 36.29
N GLN A 462 -18.56 -6.98 35.81
CA GLN A 462 -19.61 -7.86 35.30
C GLN A 462 -20.05 -8.84 36.39
N ALA A 463 -21.36 -9.03 36.57
CA ALA A 463 -21.89 -10.00 37.53
C ALA A 463 -21.76 -11.46 37.03
N THR A 464 -21.62 -12.38 37.98
CA THR A 464 -21.52 -13.84 37.75
C THR A 464 -22.88 -14.55 37.70
N GLU A 465 -23.95 -13.88 38.11
CA GLU A 465 -25.33 -14.36 38.04
C GLU A 465 -26.14 -13.44 37.12
N SER A 466 -27.08 -14.00 36.35
CA SER A 466 -27.87 -13.25 35.35
C SER A 466 -29.31 -13.07 35.82
N ASP A 467 -29.78 -11.82 35.83
CA ASP A 467 -31.20 -11.51 35.82
C ASP A 467 -31.67 -11.41 34.36
N ASN A 468 -32.60 -12.25 33.90
CA ASN A 468 -33.01 -12.29 32.48
C ASN A 468 -34.02 -11.19 32.07
N VAL A 469 -34.23 -10.17 32.90
CA VAL A 469 -35.27 -9.15 32.69
C VAL A 469 -34.65 -7.77 32.60
N ILE A 470 -34.79 -7.11 31.44
CA ILE A 470 -34.39 -5.72 31.25
C ILE A 470 -35.45 -4.79 31.86
N PRO A 471 -35.13 -3.94 32.84
CA PRO A 471 -36.07 -2.97 33.38
C PRO A 471 -36.54 -1.96 32.33
N SER A 472 -37.82 -1.57 32.40
CA SER A 472 -38.42 -0.62 31.45
C SER A 472 -37.73 0.75 31.40
N TRP A 473 -37.06 1.18 32.47
CA TRP A 473 -36.34 2.46 32.47
C TRP A 473 -35.14 2.48 31.51
N ILE A 474 -34.49 1.33 31.28
CA ILE A 474 -33.37 1.23 30.32
C ILE A 474 -33.89 1.35 28.90
N LYS A 475 -35.05 0.72 28.63
CA LYS A 475 -35.74 0.81 27.34
C LYS A 475 -36.25 2.22 27.05
N ASN A 476 -36.74 2.92 28.08
CA ASN A 476 -37.12 4.34 27.97
C ASN A 476 -35.90 5.22 27.67
N ASN A 477 -34.76 4.99 28.34
CA ASN A 477 -33.52 5.72 28.05
C ASN A 477 -33.03 5.50 26.62
N ALA A 478 -33.16 4.29 26.07
CA ALA A 478 -32.83 4.02 24.66
C ALA A 478 -33.69 4.83 23.69
N GLY A 479 -34.99 4.97 23.97
CA GLY A 479 -35.89 5.83 23.19
C GLY A 479 -35.48 7.30 23.25
N TRP A 480 -35.28 7.83 24.46
CA TRP A 480 -34.83 9.21 24.65
C TRP A 480 -33.46 9.49 24.04
N TRP A 481 -32.57 8.50 24.02
CA TRP A 481 -31.25 8.63 23.41
C TRP A 481 -31.32 8.62 21.87
N SER A 482 -32.19 7.78 21.30
CA SER A 482 -32.50 7.78 19.86
C SER A 482 -33.03 9.13 19.40
N ASP A 483 -33.91 9.74 20.20
CA ASP A 483 -34.52 11.04 19.90
C ASP A 483 -33.61 12.24 20.22
N GLY A 484 -32.38 11.99 20.69
CA GLY A 484 -31.42 13.04 21.05
C GLY A 484 -31.77 13.81 22.33
N SER A 485 -32.72 13.32 23.12
CA SER A 485 -33.19 13.94 24.37
C SER A 485 -32.26 13.69 25.56
N ILE A 486 -31.42 12.65 25.51
CA ILE A 486 -30.34 12.41 26.49
C ILE A 486 -28.98 12.23 25.78
N PRO A 487 -27.88 12.67 26.42
CA PRO A 487 -26.52 12.49 25.90
C PRO A 487 -26.04 11.03 25.98
N ASP A 488 -24.97 10.72 25.24
CA ASP A 488 -24.43 9.37 25.11
C ASP A 488 -23.99 8.77 26.46
N ASN A 489 -23.43 9.58 27.37
CA ASN A 489 -23.06 9.12 28.71
C ASN A 489 -24.26 8.64 29.54
N ALA A 490 -25.44 9.25 29.38
CA ALA A 490 -26.65 8.85 30.07
C ALA A 490 -27.19 7.50 29.56
N PHE A 491 -27.02 7.21 28.27
CA PHE A 491 -27.33 5.91 27.69
C PHE A 491 -26.30 4.85 28.11
N VAL A 492 -25.00 5.20 28.12
CA VAL A 492 -23.93 4.30 28.60
C VAL A 492 -24.15 3.88 30.03
N SER A 493 -24.61 4.76 30.93
CA SER A 493 -24.94 4.35 32.31
C SER A 493 -25.98 3.22 32.36
N GLY A 494 -26.91 3.17 31.40
CA GLY A 494 -27.84 2.05 31.23
C GLY A 494 -27.15 0.77 30.76
N LEU A 495 -26.21 0.87 29.80
CA LEU A 495 -25.41 -0.28 29.34
C LEU A 495 -24.50 -0.83 30.44
N GLN A 496 -23.86 0.04 31.22
CA GLN A 496 -23.04 -0.35 32.36
C GLN A 496 -23.87 -1.10 33.40
N TRP A 497 -25.10 -0.65 33.66
CA TRP A 497 -26.01 -1.37 34.54
C TRP A 497 -26.34 -2.77 34.01
N LEU A 498 -26.60 -2.93 32.70
CA LEU A 498 -26.85 -4.24 32.08
C LEU A 498 -25.64 -5.20 32.21
N ILE A 499 -24.42 -4.67 32.14
CA ILE A 499 -23.19 -5.45 32.32
C ILE A 499 -23.03 -5.86 33.79
N SER A 500 -23.19 -4.91 34.71
CA SER A 500 -23.10 -5.18 36.15
C SER A 500 -24.20 -6.08 36.71
N ASN A 501 -25.26 -6.35 35.95
CA ASN A 501 -26.30 -7.31 36.31
C ASN A 501 -26.27 -8.59 35.46
N GLY A 502 -25.20 -8.80 34.68
CA GLY A 502 -24.97 -10.06 33.94
C GLY A 502 -25.90 -10.27 32.75
N ILE A 503 -26.61 -9.23 32.28
CA ILE A 503 -27.47 -9.26 31.08
C ILE A 503 -26.62 -9.12 29.82
N ILE A 504 -25.64 -8.20 29.83
CA ILE A 504 -24.62 -8.06 28.79
C ILE A 504 -23.34 -8.72 29.31
N THR A 505 -22.96 -9.82 28.70
CA THR A 505 -21.69 -10.52 28.94
C THR A 505 -20.66 -10.07 27.92
N ILE A 506 -19.51 -9.57 28.36
CA ILE A 506 -18.39 -9.19 27.50
C ILE A 506 -17.32 -10.28 27.63
N SER A 507 -17.04 -10.97 26.52
CA SER A 507 -16.05 -12.06 26.43
C SER A 507 -14.73 -11.60 25.83
#